data_AF-A0A7V9LBZ5-F1
#
_entry.id   AF-A0A7V9LBZ5-F1
#
_cell.length_a   1.000
_cell.length_b   1.000
_cell.length_c   1.000
_cell.angle_alpha   90.00
_cell.angle_beta   90.00
_cell.angle_gamma   90.00
#
_symmetry.space_group_name_H-M   'P 1'
#
loop_
_entity.id
_entity.type
_entity.pdbx_description
1 polymer ?
#
loop_
_entity_poly.entity_id
_entity_poly.type
_entity_poly.pdbx_seq_one_letter_code
_entity_poly.pdbx_strand_id
1 'polypeptide(L)'
;MRAVPVVLALSLFPSFVGAENNDSEPAPTNLEPRSTEVIGGTAAPLGKWPDTAAVFFGSQQGCTGTLIAPTVALTAGHCNDSSLTKILVGTNSLNRVADGETLQVMKRVELRENDTTVLVLATPSKFAPRALGTGWAKFDIKNGARVQV
;
A
#
# COMPACT_ATOMS: atom_id res chain seq x y z
N MET A 1 12.46 53.06 58.72
CA MET A 1 11.19 52.55 59.30
C MET A 1 10.24 52.16 58.18
N ARG A 2 10.03 50.86 57.99
CA ARG A 2 8.79 50.23 57.53
C ARG A 2 9.00 48.73 57.58
N ALA A 3 8.50 48.12 58.65
CA ALA A 3 8.29 46.69 58.75
C ALA A 3 6.87 46.39 58.29
N VAL A 4 6.66 45.30 57.54
CA VAL A 4 5.57 44.33 57.76
C VAL A 4 6.07 42.97 57.21
N PRO A 5 5.92 41.87 57.98
CA PRO A 5 6.40 40.53 57.63
C PRO A 5 5.34 39.75 56.84
N VAL A 6 5.75 38.72 56.09
CA VAL A 6 4.86 37.64 55.67
C VAL A 6 5.41 36.35 56.30
N VAL A 7 4.50 35.67 57.00
CA VAL A 7 4.72 34.47 57.80
C VAL A 7 4.12 33.28 57.03
N LEU A 8 4.58 32.07 57.39
CA LEU A 8 3.95 30.75 57.13
C LEU A 8 4.19 30.20 55.70
N ALA A 9 4.44 28.91 55.46
CA ALA A 9 4.27 27.73 56.30
C ALA A 9 5.17 26.57 55.82
N LEU A 10 5.41 25.66 56.75
CA LEU A 10 6.02 24.35 56.64
C LEU A 10 5.32 23.48 55.56
N SER A 11 6.07 22.84 54.67
CA SER A 11 5.63 21.56 54.08
C SER A 11 6.85 20.64 53.86
N LEU A 12 6.84 19.54 54.60
CA LEU A 12 7.66 18.37 54.31
C LEU A 12 7.15 17.78 52.99
N PHE A 13 8.04 17.61 52.02
CA PHE A 13 7.86 16.60 50.98
C PHE A 13 9.06 15.65 51.04
N PRO A 14 8.85 14.38 51.43
CA PRO A 14 9.91 13.38 51.46
C PRO A 14 10.44 13.13 50.05
N SER A 15 11.73 12.82 50.00
CA SER A 15 12.50 12.44 48.82
C SER A 15 11.76 11.42 47.95
N PHE A 16 11.58 11.73 46.68
CA PHE A 16 11.21 10.75 45.67
C PHE A 16 12.31 9.68 45.58
N VAL A 17 12.00 8.47 46.02
CA VAL A 17 12.67 7.25 45.56
C VAL A 17 11.58 6.41 44.91
N GLY A 18 11.41 6.60 43.60
CA GLY A 18 10.77 5.64 42.72
C GLY A 18 11.87 4.89 41.98
N ALA A 19 12.03 3.60 42.27
CA ALA A 19 12.82 2.71 41.44
C ALA A 19 11.99 2.33 40.21
N GLU A 20 12.25 2.97 39.06
CA GLU A 20 11.80 2.47 37.78
C GLU A 20 12.81 1.41 37.31
N ASN A 21 12.40 0.15 37.41
CA ASN A 21 13.13 -0.97 36.84
C ASN A 21 13.13 -0.80 35.31
N ASN A 22 14.28 -0.42 34.78
CA ASN A 22 14.49 -0.28 33.35
C ASN A 22 14.77 -1.67 32.75
N ASP A 23 13.72 -2.48 32.62
CA ASP A 23 13.74 -3.68 31.79
C ASP A 23 13.63 -3.26 30.31
N SER A 24 14.64 -2.53 29.85
CA SER A 24 14.88 -2.31 28.43
C SER A 24 15.52 -3.57 27.87
N GLU A 25 14.71 -4.59 27.58
CA GLU A 25 15.11 -5.70 26.73
C GLU A 25 15.57 -5.11 25.38
N PRO A 26 16.83 -5.31 24.97
CA PRO A 26 17.32 -4.75 23.72
C PRO A 26 16.55 -5.39 22.57
N ALA A 27 15.80 -4.57 21.83
CA ALA A 27 15.13 -4.99 20.60
C ALA A 27 16.16 -5.70 19.70
N PRO A 28 15.85 -6.91 19.19
CA PRO A 28 16.81 -7.64 18.36
C PRO A 28 17.13 -6.80 17.13
N THR A 29 18.42 -6.46 16.99
CA THR A 29 18.99 -5.80 15.81
C THR A 29 19.11 -6.81 14.67
N ASN A 30 17.96 -7.25 14.19
CA ASN A 30 17.86 -7.86 12.87
C ASN A 30 16.86 -7.03 12.07
N LEU A 31 17.36 -5.97 11.44
CA LEU A 31 16.62 -5.24 10.40
C LEU A 31 16.63 -6.11 9.13
N GLU A 32 16.08 -7.31 9.22
CA GLU A 32 15.52 -7.96 8.04
C GLU A 32 14.49 -6.96 7.49
N PRO A 33 14.62 -6.51 6.22
CA PRO A 33 13.62 -5.66 5.64
C PRO A 33 12.30 -6.41 5.77
N ARG A 34 11.37 -5.88 6.58
CA ARG A 34 9.98 -6.35 6.61
C ARG A 34 9.38 -6.01 5.26
N SER A 35 9.70 -6.80 4.25
CA SER A 35 8.89 -6.86 3.06
C SER A 35 7.58 -7.50 3.50
N THR A 36 6.52 -6.71 3.51
CA THR A 36 5.16 -7.25 3.42
C THR A 36 5.00 -7.81 2.01
N GLU A 37 5.77 -8.86 1.72
CA GLU A 37 5.65 -9.69 0.54
C GLU A 37 4.37 -10.51 0.61
N VAL A 38 4.00 -11.10 -0.53
CA VAL A 38 3.06 -12.22 -0.55
C VAL A 38 3.63 -13.34 0.32
N ILE A 39 3.05 -13.56 1.51
CA ILE A 39 3.58 -14.52 2.50
C ILE A 39 3.57 -15.94 1.92
N GLY A 40 4.73 -16.61 1.97
CA GLY A 40 4.91 -17.93 1.36
C GLY A 40 5.00 -17.93 -0.16
N GLY A 41 5.03 -16.74 -0.78
CA GLY A 41 5.26 -16.56 -2.20
C GLY A 41 6.75 -16.58 -2.57
N THR A 42 7.01 -16.33 -3.86
CA THR A 42 8.36 -16.08 -4.38
C THR A 42 8.30 -14.92 -5.38
N ALA A 43 9.42 -14.22 -5.54
CA ALA A 43 9.50 -13.13 -6.51
C ALA A 43 9.15 -13.62 -7.92
N ALA A 44 8.17 -12.99 -8.57
CA ALA A 44 7.81 -13.32 -9.93
C ALA A 44 8.94 -12.89 -10.90
N PRO A 45 9.31 -13.73 -11.88
CA PRO A 45 10.22 -13.33 -12.95
C PRO A 45 9.69 -12.11 -13.73
N LEU A 46 10.61 -11.29 -14.23
CA LEU A 46 10.25 -10.17 -15.12
C LEU A 46 9.43 -10.70 -16.31
N GLY A 47 8.35 -10.00 -16.64
CA GLY A 47 7.49 -10.34 -17.78
C GLY A 47 6.52 -11.51 -17.54
N LYS A 48 6.55 -12.18 -16.37
CA LYS A 48 5.55 -13.22 -16.06
C LYS A 48 4.14 -12.65 -15.93
N TRP A 49 4.01 -11.46 -15.35
CA TRP A 49 2.75 -10.76 -15.13
C TRP A 49 2.85 -9.29 -15.57
N PRO A 50 2.95 -9.03 -16.89
CA PRO A 50 3.19 -7.69 -17.40
C PRO A 50 2.01 -6.73 -17.19
N ASP A 51 0.81 -7.29 -17.03
CA ASP A 51 -0.46 -6.58 -16.81
C ASP A 51 -0.71 -6.20 -15.33
N THR A 52 0.12 -6.68 -14.39
CA THR A 52 0.07 -6.25 -13.00
C THR A 52 0.48 -4.79 -12.90
N ALA A 53 -0.36 -3.98 -12.27
CA ALA A 53 -0.14 -2.55 -12.09
C ALA A 53 0.22 -2.24 -10.64
N ALA A 54 1.28 -1.46 -10.44
CA ALA A 54 1.50 -0.73 -9.20
C ALA A 54 0.74 0.59 -9.27
N VAL A 55 -0.13 0.86 -8.29
CA VAL A 55 -0.96 2.06 -8.20
C VAL A 55 -0.34 3.05 -7.22
N PHE A 56 -0.15 4.28 -7.67
CA PHE A 56 0.58 5.32 -6.95
C PHE A 56 -0.32 6.47 -6.48
N PHE A 57 -0.05 6.90 -5.25
CA PHE A 57 -0.60 8.04 -4.56
C PHE A 57 0.51 9.09 -4.44
N GLY A 58 0.56 10.01 -5.40
CA GLY A 58 1.74 10.86 -5.61
C GLY A 58 3.00 10.06 -5.98
N SER A 59 4.03 10.09 -5.12
CA SER A 59 5.27 9.32 -5.30
C SER A 59 5.26 7.95 -4.61
N GLN A 60 4.28 7.69 -3.75
CA GLN A 60 4.21 6.46 -2.96
C GLN A 60 3.34 5.41 -3.66
N GLN A 61 3.85 4.19 -3.79
CA GLN A 61 3.02 3.05 -4.17
C GLN A 61 2.23 2.60 -2.94
N GLY A 62 0.93 2.39 -3.11
CA GLY A 62 0.05 1.97 -2.00
C GLY A 62 -0.95 0.88 -2.37
N CYS A 63 -1.31 0.74 -3.64
CA CYS A 63 -2.25 -0.28 -4.10
C CYS A 63 -1.73 -1.02 -5.33
N THR A 64 -2.42 -2.08 -5.69
CA THR A 64 -2.21 -2.82 -6.94
C THR A 64 -3.39 -2.62 -7.89
N GLY A 65 -3.20 -3.03 -9.13
CA GLY A 65 -4.23 -3.06 -10.14
C GLY A 65 -3.92 -4.05 -11.24
N THR A 66 -4.78 -4.11 -12.25
CA THR A 66 -4.65 -5.00 -13.41
C THR A 66 -5.05 -4.27 -14.66
N LEU A 67 -4.16 -4.24 -15.66
CA LEU A 67 -4.47 -3.72 -16.98
C LEU A 67 -5.44 -4.68 -17.69
N ILE A 68 -6.63 -4.22 -18.07
CA ILE A 68 -7.69 -5.06 -18.69
C ILE A 68 -8.07 -4.63 -20.11
N ALA A 69 -7.65 -3.43 -20.52
CA ALA A 69 -7.62 -2.98 -21.91
C ALA A 69 -6.45 -2.01 -22.09
N PRO A 70 -6.03 -1.65 -23.32
CA PRO A 70 -4.88 -0.78 -23.53
C PRO A 70 -4.94 0.53 -22.74
N THR A 71 -6.14 1.10 -22.56
CA THR A 71 -6.36 2.35 -21.82
C THR A 71 -7.17 2.16 -20.53
N VAL A 72 -7.32 0.92 -20.03
CA VAL A 72 -8.18 0.63 -18.88
C VAL A 72 -7.51 -0.32 -17.91
N ALA A 73 -7.44 0.08 -16.63
CA ALA A 73 -7.02 -0.79 -15.54
C ALA A 73 -8.11 -0.89 -14.47
N LEU A 74 -8.14 -2.01 -13.74
CA LEU A 74 -8.96 -2.21 -12.55
C LEU A 74 -8.10 -2.11 -11.29
N THR A 75 -8.68 -1.56 -10.23
CA THR A 75 -8.14 -1.59 -8.87
C THR A 75 -9.30 -1.73 -7.87
N ALA A 76 -9.01 -1.82 -6.58
CA ALA A 76 -10.04 -1.87 -5.56
C ALA A 76 -10.76 -0.50 -5.40
N GLY A 77 -11.98 -0.54 -4.91
CA GLY A 77 -12.81 0.63 -4.64
C GLY A 77 -12.19 1.51 -3.57
N HIS A 78 -11.77 0.90 -2.46
CA HIS A 78 -11.12 1.58 -1.34
C HIS A 78 -9.74 2.18 -1.70
N CYS A 79 -9.16 1.83 -2.85
CA CYS A 79 -7.96 2.47 -3.38
C CYS A 79 -8.26 3.78 -4.12
N ASN A 80 -9.53 4.14 -4.36
CA ASN A 80 -9.91 5.36 -5.06
C ASN A 80 -9.71 6.61 -4.19
N ASP A 81 -8.46 7.05 -4.08
CA ASP A 81 -8.10 8.31 -3.43
C ASP A 81 -7.83 9.43 -4.47
N SER A 82 -8.01 10.68 -4.03
CA SER A 82 -7.75 11.86 -4.86
C SER A 82 -6.31 11.98 -5.35
N SER A 83 -5.34 11.45 -4.59
CA SER A 83 -3.91 11.45 -4.92
C SER A 83 -3.51 10.32 -5.88
N LEU A 84 -4.42 9.39 -6.20
CA LEU A 84 -4.22 8.36 -7.22
C LEU A 84 -4.16 9.01 -8.60
N THR A 85 -2.93 9.12 -9.13
CA THR A 85 -2.66 9.87 -10.36
C THR A 85 -2.01 9.04 -11.46
N LYS A 86 -1.36 7.94 -11.12
CA LYS A 86 -0.64 7.12 -12.09
C LYS A 86 -0.58 5.65 -11.70
N ILE A 87 -0.32 4.82 -12.70
CA ILE A 87 0.03 3.41 -12.53
C ILE A 87 1.35 3.11 -13.22
N LEU A 88 2.04 2.07 -12.76
CA LEU A 88 3.22 1.49 -13.40
C LEU A 88 2.93 0.03 -13.74
N VAL A 89 3.11 -0.35 -15.01
CA VAL A 89 2.91 -1.72 -15.51
C VAL A 89 4.20 -2.26 -16.14
N GLY A 90 4.28 -3.58 -16.35
CA GLY A 90 5.35 -4.20 -17.12
C GLY A 90 6.68 -4.43 -16.39
N THR A 91 6.75 -4.15 -15.09
CA THR A 91 7.95 -4.39 -14.26
C THR A 91 7.60 -5.25 -13.05
N ASN A 92 8.59 -5.98 -12.53
CA ASN A 92 8.46 -6.78 -11.30
C ASN A 92 9.15 -6.12 -10.10
N SER A 93 9.63 -4.88 -10.23
CA SER A 93 10.29 -4.15 -9.14
C SER A 93 10.00 -2.65 -9.22
N LEU A 94 9.60 -2.07 -8.10
CA LEU A 94 9.38 -0.62 -7.97
C LEU A 94 10.67 0.20 -8.12
N ASN A 95 11.84 -0.43 -7.96
CA ASN A 95 13.14 0.20 -8.16
C ASN A 95 13.59 0.15 -9.63
N ARG A 96 12.88 -0.57 -10.49
CA ARG A 96 13.18 -0.74 -11.91
C ARG A 96 12.03 -0.23 -12.78
N VAL A 97 11.71 1.04 -12.60
CA VAL A 97 10.65 1.73 -13.35
C VAL A 97 10.95 1.77 -14.86
N ALA A 98 12.22 1.81 -15.23
CA ALA A 98 12.68 1.88 -16.62
C ALA A 98 12.27 0.65 -17.47
N ASP A 99 12.05 -0.51 -16.84
CA ASP A 99 11.62 -1.72 -17.56
C ASP A 99 10.12 -1.69 -17.91
N GLY A 100 9.36 -0.88 -17.17
CA GLY A 100 7.91 -0.80 -17.29
C GLY A 100 7.45 0.39 -18.13
N GLU A 101 6.23 0.80 -17.85
CA GLU A 101 5.59 1.98 -18.41
C GLU A 101 4.76 2.67 -17.33
N THR A 102 5.00 3.98 -17.12
CA THR A 102 4.18 4.80 -16.23
C THR A 102 3.07 5.46 -17.02
N LEU A 103 1.82 5.20 -16.64
CA LEU A 103 0.62 5.68 -17.32
C LEU A 103 -0.17 6.61 -16.38
N GLN A 104 -0.50 7.80 -16.86
CA GLN A 104 -1.32 8.75 -16.10
C GLN A 104 -2.78 8.30 -16.10
N VAL A 105 -3.44 8.44 -14.95
CA VAL A 105 -4.87 8.17 -14.77
C VAL A 105 -5.64 9.47 -15.02
N MET A 106 -6.46 9.48 -16.07
CA MET A 106 -7.28 10.63 -16.47
C MET A 106 -8.64 10.65 -15.82
N LYS A 107 -9.21 9.47 -15.56
CA LYS A 107 -10.54 9.34 -14.96
C LYS A 107 -10.59 8.11 -14.08
N ARG A 108 -11.28 8.25 -12.95
CA ARG A 108 -11.60 7.16 -12.03
C ARG A 108 -13.11 7.00 -12.01
N VAL A 109 -13.58 5.77 -12.20
CA VAL A 109 -15.01 5.44 -12.14
C VAL A 109 -15.18 4.37 -11.07
N GLU A 110 -15.65 4.81 -9.92
CA GLU A 110 -15.93 3.95 -8.77
C GLU A 110 -17.27 3.22 -8.98
N LEU A 111 -17.25 1.91 -8.74
CA LEU A 111 -18.46 1.08 -8.79
C LEU A 111 -19.00 0.96 -7.37
N ARG A 112 -19.83 1.92 -6.93
CA ARG A 112 -20.22 2.14 -5.52
C ARG A 112 -20.76 0.94 -4.73
N GLU A 113 -21.27 -0.09 -5.41
CA GLU A 113 -21.79 -1.31 -4.77
C GLU A 113 -20.72 -2.40 -4.60
N ASN A 114 -19.53 -2.18 -5.16
CA ASN A 114 -18.43 -3.12 -5.22
C ASN A 114 -17.15 -2.45 -4.73
N ASP A 115 -16.24 -3.22 -4.14
CA ASP A 115 -14.89 -2.74 -3.85
C ASP A 115 -14.05 -2.71 -5.15
N THR A 116 -14.50 -1.96 -6.16
CA THR A 116 -13.86 -1.91 -7.49
C THR A 116 -13.92 -0.51 -8.09
N THR A 117 -12.79 -0.08 -8.64
CA THR A 117 -12.67 1.17 -9.41
C THR A 117 -12.02 0.92 -10.75
N VAL A 118 -12.60 1.52 -11.80
CA VAL A 118 -12.04 1.54 -13.15
C VAL A 118 -11.17 2.78 -13.31
N LEU A 119 -9.93 2.59 -13.73
CA LEU A 119 -8.98 3.63 -14.07
C LEU A 119 -8.89 3.76 -15.59
N VAL A 120 -9.21 4.93 -16.11
CA VAL A 120 -9.02 5.28 -17.53
C VAL A 120 -7.69 5.99 -17.68
N LEU A 121 -6.83 5.45 -18.54
CA LEU A 121 -5.45 5.89 -18.74
C LEU A 121 -5.36 6.93 -19.86
N ALA A 122 -4.39 7.84 -19.76
CA ALA A 122 -4.18 8.91 -20.74
C ALA A 122 -3.74 8.39 -22.11
N THR A 123 -2.97 7.30 -22.13
CA THR A 123 -2.40 6.70 -23.34
C THR A 123 -2.58 5.18 -23.30
N PRO A 124 -2.68 4.52 -24.48
CA PRO A 124 -2.69 3.07 -24.53
C PRO A 124 -1.34 2.51 -24.07
N SER A 125 -1.36 1.49 -23.22
CA SER A 125 -0.15 0.77 -22.83
C SER A 125 0.38 -0.07 -23.99
N LYS A 126 1.71 -0.23 -24.02
CA LYS A 126 2.38 -1.21 -24.90
C LYS A 126 2.27 -2.65 -24.41
N PHE A 127 1.89 -2.88 -23.16
CA PHE A 127 1.78 -4.21 -22.57
C PHE A 127 0.41 -4.83 -22.84
N ALA A 128 0.38 -6.15 -23.03
CA ALA A 128 -0.84 -6.89 -23.30
C ALA A 128 -1.78 -6.87 -22.07
N PRO A 129 -3.06 -6.50 -22.22
CA PRO A 129 -4.01 -6.54 -21.11
C PRO A 129 -4.41 -7.97 -20.72
N ARG A 130 -4.81 -8.14 -19.45
CA ARG A 130 -5.38 -9.39 -18.95
C ARG A 130 -6.81 -9.57 -19.43
N ALA A 131 -7.12 -10.76 -19.95
CA ALA A 131 -8.48 -11.16 -20.25
C ALA A 131 -9.31 -11.27 -18.96
N LEU A 132 -10.53 -10.71 -18.99
CA LEU A 132 -11.49 -10.89 -17.92
C LEU A 132 -12.08 -12.30 -17.97
N GLY A 133 -12.22 -12.93 -16.80
CA GLY A 133 -13.00 -14.16 -16.67
C GLY A 133 -14.47 -13.87 -16.96
N THR A 134 -14.97 -14.32 -18.12
CA THR A 134 -16.37 -14.16 -18.52
C THR A 134 -17.04 -15.53 -18.66
N GLY A 135 -18.38 -15.53 -18.64
CA GLY A 135 -19.18 -16.73 -18.91
C GLY A 135 -18.83 -17.92 -18.01
N TRP A 136 -18.27 -18.96 -18.63
CA TRP A 136 -17.98 -20.25 -18.00
C TRP A 136 -16.93 -20.22 -16.89
N ALA A 137 -16.06 -19.19 -16.86
CA ALA A 137 -15.06 -19.04 -15.81
C ALA A 137 -15.68 -19.00 -14.41
N LYS A 138 -16.94 -18.55 -14.28
CA LYS A 138 -17.69 -18.58 -13.02
C LYS A 138 -17.83 -20.00 -12.45
N PHE A 139 -17.93 -21.03 -13.29
CA PHE A 139 -18.05 -22.42 -12.84
C PHE A 139 -16.69 -23.02 -12.45
N ASP A 140 -15.59 -22.44 -12.93
CA ASP A 140 -14.24 -22.83 -12.55
C ASP A 140 -13.82 -22.21 -11.20
N ILE A 141 -14.45 -21.08 -10.82
CA ILE A 141 -14.26 -20.44 -9.51
C ILE A 141 -15.10 -21.18 -8.46
N LYS A 142 -14.51 -22.24 -7.91
CA LYS A 142 -15.07 -23.04 -6.81
C LYS A 142 -14.06 -23.15 -5.67
N ASN A 143 -14.51 -23.56 -4.49
CA ASN A 143 -13.62 -23.79 -3.36
C ASN A 143 -12.49 -24.76 -3.73
N GLY A 144 -11.25 -24.38 -3.45
CA GLY A 144 -10.06 -25.14 -3.81
C GLY A 144 -9.62 -25.03 -5.28
N ALA A 145 -10.25 -24.18 -6.09
CA ALA A 145 -9.76 -23.85 -7.42
C ALA A 145 -8.34 -23.27 -7.33
N ARG A 146 -7.45 -23.74 -8.22
CA ARG A 146 -6.09 -23.22 -8.27
C ARG A 146 -6.10 -21.83 -8.88
N VAL A 147 -5.56 -20.86 -8.15
CA VAL A 147 -5.30 -19.50 -8.62
C VAL A 147 -3.83 -19.18 -8.47
N GLN A 148 -3.34 -18.25 -9.28
CA GLN A 148 -2.04 -17.63 -9.07
C GLN A 148 -2.30 -16.20 -8.60
N VAL A 149 -1.65 -15.84 -7.50
CA VAL A 149 -1.75 -14.53 -6.84
C VAL A 149 -0.37 -13.90 -6.85
#